data_AF-A0A090TXF6-F1
#
_entry.id   AF-A0A090TXF6-F1
#
_cell.length_a   1.000
_cell.length_b   1.000
_cell.length_c   1.000
_cell.angle_alpha   90.00
_cell.angle_beta   90.00
_cell.angle_gamma   90.00
#
_symmetry.space_group_name_H-M   'P 1'
#
loop_
_entity.id
_entity.type
_entity.pdbx_description
1 polymer ?
#
loop_
_entity_poly.entity_id
_entity_poly.type
_entity_poly.pdbx_seq_one_letter_code
_entity_poly.pdbx_strand_id
1 'polypeptide(L)'
;MKAFIKIHSTDNVIVCLQALTSNLTLDVNTTELTLKQDMDRGSKVALSDLNVGDAIYKYGSIIGTATQPIGRGEWVHTHNMKTTLSDTNDYQYTPNFVRPRHYEQDMPTFKGYERANGDVAIRNEIWVIPTVGCVNGIAQQAIDRFKQKHPAIDCDGLFLFPHNYGCSQLGDDHENTRQILANMVRHPNAGGALVIGLGCENNQIAPFKELVGEVDDSRIRYMIAQNEQDEVAVALEHLEAIYDTVCQDQRVDIPIGKLKVGLECGGSDGLSGITANPMLGEFSDFLIHFGGTSVLTEVPEMFGAEHILFERCIDKQTFDKAVEMVNGFKQYFIDHNQPIYENPSPGNKKGGISTLEDKSMGCTQKAGTSPVIDVLEYGEVLAKPGSIC
;
A
#
# COMPACT_ATOMS: atom_id res chain seq x y z
N MET A 1 -13.61 15.98 24.62
CA MET A 1 -13.37 15.24 23.35
C MET A 1 -14.66 15.30 22.54
N LYS A 2 -14.62 15.47 21.21
CA LYS A 2 -15.86 15.47 20.40
C LYS A 2 -16.48 14.07 20.41
N ALA A 3 -17.79 13.96 20.57
CA ALA A 3 -18.51 12.67 20.60
C ALA A 3 -18.80 12.10 19.19
N PHE A 4 -18.86 12.98 18.19
CA PHE A 4 -19.13 12.65 16.80
C PHE A 4 -18.42 13.65 15.88
N ILE A 5 -18.45 13.37 14.57
CA ILE A 5 -17.96 14.27 13.53
C ILE A 5 -18.89 14.24 12.31
N LYS A 6 -19.16 15.42 11.77
CA LYS A 6 -19.66 15.61 10.40
C LYS A 6 -18.45 15.98 9.53
N ILE A 7 -18.14 15.18 8.52
CA ILE A 7 -16.85 15.28 7.81
C ILE A 7 -16.91 16.43 6.80
N HIS A 8 -17.97 16.47 6.01
CA HIS A 8 -18.21 17.50 5.01
C HIS A 8 -19.56 18.20 5.24
N SER A 9 -19.68 19.44 4.78
CA SER A 9 -20.89 20.25 4.99
C SER A 9 -22.14 19.66 4.33
N THR A 10 -21.98 18.98 3.19
CA THR A 10 -23.06 18.32 2.43
C THR A 10 -23.43 16.94 2.96
N ASP A 11 -22.71 16.40 3.95
CA ASP A 11 -23.02 15.08 4.50
C ASP A 11 -24.43 15.06 5.11
N ASN A 12 -25.15 13.96 4.91
CA ASN A 12 -26.43 13.70 5.58
C ASN A 12 -26.30 12.63 6.69
N VAL A 13 -25.07 12.24 7.01
CA VAL A 13 -24.72 11.42 8.17
C VAL A 13 -23.61 12.06 9.01
N ILE A 14 -23.52 11.65 10.28
CA ILE A 14 -22.35 11.86 11.15
C ILE A 14 -21.71 10.53 11.51
N VAL A 15 -20.46 10.55 11.96
CA VAL A 15 -19.76 9.37 12.48
C VAL A 15 -19.55 9.51 14.00
N CYS A 16 -19.91 8.47 14.75
CA CYS A 16 -19.67 8.40 16.20
C CYS A 16 -18.18 8.18 16.49
N LEU A 17 -17.57 9.03 17.33
CA LEU A 17 -16.15 8.93 17.72
C LEU A 17 -15.93 8.05 18.96
N GLN A 18 -17.02 7.70 19.64
CA GLN A 18 -17.09 6.83 20.81
C GLN A 18 -18.42 6.08 20.80
N ALA A 19 -18.59 5.10 21.70
CA ALA A 19 -19.90 4.49 21.91
C ALA A 19 -20.87 5.52 22.52
N LEU A 20 -22.09 5.60 21.99
CA LEU A 20 -23.14 6.52 22.42
C LEU A 20 -24.41 5.74 22.71
N THR A 21 -25.15 6.14 23.74
CA THR A 21 -26.39 5.47 24.13
C THR A 21 -27.60 6.09 23.44
N SER A 22 -28.63 5.28 23.25
CA SER A 22 -29.96 5.72 22.84
C SER A 22 -30.49 6.87 23.69
N ASN A 23 -31.34 7.72 23.10
CA ASN A 23 -31.93 8.93 23.68
C ASN A 23 -30.93 10.05 24.05
N LEU A 24 -29.64 9.88 23.76
CA LEU A 24 -28.69 10.98 23.84
C LEU A 24 -29.02 12.02 22.77
N THR A 25 -29.16 13.28 23.18
CA THR A 25 -29.29 14.42 22.26
C THR A 25 -27.92 15.04 21.99
N LEU A 26 -27.55 15.10 20.71
CA LEU A 26 -26.34 15.71 20.20
C LEU A 26 -26.69 17.07 19.58
N ASP A 27 -25.83 18.08 19.77
CA ASP A 27 -25.93 19.35 19.04
C ASP A 27 -25.08 19.30 17.77
N VAL A 28 -25.73 19.19 16.60
CA VAL A 28 -25.09 19.20 15.29
C VAL A 28 -25.31 20.55 14.64
N ASN A 29 -24.31 21.44 14.71
CA ASN A 29 -24.34 22.78 14.12
C ASN A 29 -25.64 23.55 14.48
N THR A 30 -25.98 23.63 15.77
CA THR A 30 -27.18 24.31 16.32
C THR A 30 -28.50 23.57 16.11
N THR A 31 -28.46 22.33 15.62
CA THR A 31 -29.65 21.48 15.48
C THR A 31 -29.55 20.26 16.39
N GLU A 32 -30.57 20.03 17.23
CA GLU A 32 -30.63 18.87 18.11
C GLU A 32 -30.89 17.56 17.34
N LEU A 33 -30.12 16.52 17.66
CA LEU A 33 -30.25 15.17 17.10
C LEU A 33 -30.32 14.16 18.23
N THR A 34 -31.47 13.52 18.43
CA THR A 34 -31.64 12.45 19.41
C THR A 34 -31.40 11.08 18.78
N LEU A 35 -30.49 10.29 19.36
CA LEU A 35 -30.19 8.93 18.91
C LEU A 35 -31.34 7.97 19.20
N LYS A 36 -31.67 7.11 18.23
CA LYS A 36 -32.78 6.14 18.32
C LYS A 36 -32.39 4.79 18.89
N GLN A 37 -31.10 4.44 18.80
CA GLN A 37 -30.53 3.22 19.38
C GLN A 37 -29.11 3.50 19.89
N ASP A 38 -28.57 2.55 20.63
CA ASP A 38 -27.15 2.56 21.01
C ASP A 38 -26.29 2.46 19.75
N MET A 39 -25.19 3.22 19.73
CA MET A 39 -24.29 3.33 18.60
C MET A 39 -22.88 2.98 19.04
N ASP A 40 -22.25 2.03 18.37
CA ASP A 40 -20.83 1.78 18.55
C ASP A 40 -19.98 2.88 17.91
N ARG A 41 -18.73 3.00 18.39
CA ARG A 41 -17.70 3.84 17.76
C ARG A 41 -17.55 3.47 16.28
N GLY A 42 -17.51 4.48 15.41
CA GLY A 42 -17.44 4.32 13.95
C GLY A 42 -18.80 4.24 13.25
N SER A 43 -19.90 4.11 14.00
CA SER A 43 -21.26 4.07 13.43
C SER A 43 -21.65 5.37 12.75
N LYS A 44 -22.42 5.25 11.66
CA LYS A 44 -23.02 6.40 10.97
C LYS A 44 -24.43 6.67 11.49
N VAL A 45 -24.77 7.93 11.74
CA VAL A 45 -26.11 8.35 12.20
C VAL A 45 -26.73 9.32 11.20
N ALA A 46 -27.97 9.07 10.78
CA ALA A 46 -28.71 9.92 9.86
C ALA A 46 -29.05 11.29 10.47
N LEU A 47 -28.78 12.37 9.73
CA LEU A 47 -29.09 13.76 10.13
C LEU A 47 -30.51 14.21 9.78
N SER A 48 -31.17 13.49 8.88
CA SER A 48 -32.53 13.72 8.42
C SER A 48 -33.22 12.39 8.16
N ASP A 49 -34.53 12.42 7.96
CA ASP A 49 -35.24 11.25 7.43
C ASP A 49 -34.78 11.00 5.98
N LEU A 50 -34.57 9.74 5.62
CA LEU A 50 -34.17 9.27 4.29
C LEU A 50 -35.19 8.23 3.82
N ASN A 51 -35.70 8.40 2.60
CA ASN A 51 -36.59 7.45 1.96
C ASN A 51 -35.80 6.35 1.23
N VAL A 52 -36.49 5.29 0.83
CA VAL A 52 -35.91 4.26 -0.04
C VAL A 52 -35.38 4.88 -1.32
N GLY A 53 -34.12 4.60 -1.66
CA GLY A 53 -33.44 5.13 -2.84
C GLY A 53 -32.74 6.46 -2.62
N ASP A 54 -32.95 7.14 -1.48
CA ASP A 54 -32.23 8.38 -1.19
C ASP A 54 -30.72 8.09 -1.04
N ALA A 55 -29.90 9.01 -1.57
CA ALA A 55 -28.46 8.92 -1.49
C ALA A 55 -27.95 9.24 -0.08
N ILE A 56 -26.98 8.47 0.38
CA ILE A 56 -26.28 8.67 1.66
C ILE A 56 -24.95 9.36 1.35
N TYR A 57 -24.76 10.55 1.89
CA TYR A 57 -23.61 11.40 1.67
C TYR A 57 -22.68 11.39 2.87
N LYS A 58 -21.41 11.04 2.61
CA LYS A 58 -20.30 11.11 3.55
C LYS A 58 -19.05 11.54 2.79
N TYR A 59 -18.16 12.32 3.42
CA TYR A 59 -17.00 12.92 2.74
C TYR A 59 -17.40 13.84 1.56
N GLY A 60 -18.64 14.34 1.55
CA GLY A 60 -19.20 15.11 0.47
C GLY A 60 -19.60 14.32 -0.77
N SER A 61 -19.47 12.99 -0.74
CA SER A 61 -19.77 12.09 -1.87
C SER A 61 -20.81 11.03 -1.50
N ILE A 62 -21.43 10.44 -2.52
CA ILE A 62 -22.37 9.34 -2.33
C ILE A 62 -21.59 8.10 -1.92
N ILE A 63 -21.93 7.53 -0.76
CA ILE A 63 -21.36 6.26 -0.28
C ILE A 63 -22.35 5.10 -0.37
N GLY A 64 -23.55 5.34 -0.88
CA GLY A 64 -24.59 4.32 -1.05
C GLY A 64 -25.98 4.92 -1.13
N THR A 65 -26.98 4.05 -1.24
CA THR A 65 -28.40 4.43 -1.22
C THR A 65 -29.15 3.68 -0.13
N ALA A 66 -30.17 4.30 0.45
CA ALA A 66 -31.03 3.68 1.44
C ALA A 66 -31.89 2.56 0.81
N THR A 67 -31.97 1.40 1.47
CA THR A 67 -32.77 0.25 1.01
C THR A 67 -34.13 0.15 1.69
N GLN A 68 -34.30 0.90 2.78
CA GLN A 68 -35.53 1.05 3.56
C GLN A 68 -35.59 2.50 4.09
N PRO A 69 -36.75 2.99 4.56
CA PRO A 69 -36.80 4.28 5.25
C PRO A 69 -35.84 4.30 6.45
N ILE A 70 -35.10 5.39 6.62
CA ILE A 70 -34.18 5.61 7.75
C ILE A 70 -34.59 6.91 8.43
N GLY A 71 -35.01 6.84 9.67
CA GLY A 71 -35.37 8.01 10.46
C GLY A 71 -34.15 8.82 10.89
N ARG A 72 -34.35 10.12 11.09
CA ARG A 72 -33.37 11.00 11.74
C ARG A 72 -32.95 10.42 13.10
N GLY A 73 -31.64 10.30 13.32
CA GLY A 73 -31.06 9.74 14.54
C GLY A 73 -30.90 8.21 14.52
N GLU A 74 -31.27 7.54 13.43
CA GLU A 74 -31.05 6.11 13.24
C GLU A 74 -29.68 5.78 12.66
N TRP A 75 -29.26 4.54 12.90
CA TRP A 75 -28.02 3.94 12.45
C TRP A 75 -28.09 3.65 10.96
N VAL A 76 -27.12 4.14 10.19
CA VAL A 76 -26.98 3.86 8.76
C VAL A 76 -25.90 2.80 8.57
N HIS A 77 -26.26 1.61 8.09
CA HIS A 77 -25.33 0.50 7.85
C HIS A 77 -25.88 -0.54 6.85
N THR A 78 -25.21 -1.67 6.67
CA THR A 78 -25.45 -2.69 5.63
C THR A 78 -26.85 -3.30 5.64
N HIS A 79 -27.59 -3.18 6.74
CA HIS A 79 -28.98 -3.65 6.81
C HIS A 79 -29.96 -2.68 6.15
N ASN A 80 -29.62 -1.39 6.03
CA ASN A 80 -30.48 -0.34 5.48
C ASN A 80 -29.83 0.52 4.38
N MET A 81 -28.63 0.17 3.92
CA MET A 81 -27.99 0.79 2.77
C MET A 81 -27.30 -0.22 1.86
N LYS A 82 -27.12 0.14 0.58
CA LYS A 82 -26.38 -0.64 -0.41
C LYS A 82 -25.48 0.23 -1.29
N THR A 83 -24.50 -0.42 -1.92
CA THR A 83 -23.62 0.19 -2.93
C THR A 83 -24.40 0.71 -4.14
N THR A 84 -23.80 1.70 -4.80
CA THR A 84 -24.20 2.32 -6.06
C THR A 84 -23.29 1.94 -7.23
N LEU A 85 -22.22 1.17 -6.98
CA LEU A 85 -21.25 0.79 -8.00
C LEU A 85 -21.83 -0.17 -9.03
N SER A 86 -21.35 -0.04 -10.26
CA SER A 86 -21.53 -0.93 -11.41
C SER A 86 -20.19 -1.47 -11.90
N ASP A 87 -20.21 -2.39 -12.87
CA ASP A 87 -19.03 -3.15 -13.30
C ASP A 87 -17.87 -2.28 -13.81
N THR A 88 -18.08 -1.54 -14.91
CA THR A 88 -17.09 -0.65 -15.50
C THR A 88 -17.70 0.73 -15.77
N ASN A 89 -16.84 1.74 -15.76
CA ASN A 89 -17.24 3.13 -15.98
C ASN A 89 -16.39 3.74 -17.12
N ASP A 90 -17.01 4.61 -17.88
CA ASP A 90 -16.31 5.50 -18.80
C ASP A 90 -15.84 6.76 -18.04
N TYR A 91 -14.54 7.05 -18.10
CA TYR A 91 -13.96 8.22 -17.44
C TYR A 91 -13.52 9.26 -18.47
N GLN A 92 -13.71 10.54 -18.13
CA GLN A 92 -13.22 11.66 -18.92
C GLN A 92 -12.17 12.43 -18.12
N TYR A 93 -11.05 12.76 -18.76
CA TYR A 93 -10.01 13.53 -18.13
C TYR A 93 -10.47 14.98 -17.90
N THR A 94 -10.78 15.29 -16.65
CA THR A 94 -11.23 16.60 -16.20
C THR A 94 -10.34 17.03 -15.05
N PRO A 95 -9.13 17.56 -15.32
CA PRO A 95 -8.17 17.83 -14.26
C PRO A 95 -8.67 18.94 -13.32
N ASN A 96 -8.48 18.71 -12.03
CA ASN A 96 -8.81 19.64 -10.96
C ASN A 96 -7.61 19.73 -10.01
N PHE A 97 -6.67 20.63 -10.34
CA PHE A 97 -5.46 20.80 -9.55
C PHE A 97 -5.72 21.69 -8.34
N VAL A 98 -5.56 21.12 -7.16
CA VAL A 98 -5.33 21.90 -5.95
C VAL A 98 -3.86 22.33 -5.96
N ARG A 99 -3.60 23.62 -5.72
CA ARG A 99 -2.23 24.10 -5.59
C ARG A 99 -1.58 23.35 -4.40
N PRO A 100 -0.45 22.65 -4.59
CA PRO A 100 0.22 21.97 -3.50
C PRO A 100 0.50 22.94 -2.36
N ARG A 101 0.38 22.46 -1.12
CA ARG A 101 0.74 23.27 0.03
C ARG A 101 2.21 23.65 -0.03
N HIS A 102 2.49 24.91 0.26
CA HIS A 102 3.84 25.41 0.40
C HIS A 102 4.24 25.32 1.86
N TYR A 103 5.39 24.68 2.14
CA TYR A 103 5.99 24.67 3.46
C TYR A 103 7.16 25.65 3.47
N GLU A 104 7.22 26.53 4.47
CA GLU A 104 8.29 27.54 4.58
C GLU A 104 9.57 27.01 5.25
N GLN A 105 9.56 25.73 5.64
CA GLN A 105 10.65 25.12 6.41
C GLN A 105 11.82 24.73 5.50
N ASP A 106 13.04 24.79 6.06
CA ASP A 106 14.24 24.25 5.40
C ASP A 106 14.11 22.74 5.15
N MET A 107 14.80 22.24 4.13
CA MET A 107 14.78 20.83 3.74
C MET A 107 15.24 19.92 4.90
N PRO A 108 14.34 19.07 5.45
CA PRO A 108 14.71 18.13 6.50
C PRO A 108 15.66 17.03 5.97
N THR A 109 16.40 16.41 6.89
CA THR A 109 17.24 15.23 6.60
C THR A 109 16.85 14.04 7.48
N PHE A 110 17.30 12.85 7.07
CA PHE A 110 17.23 11.61 7.87
C PHE A 110 18.56 10.84 7.80
N LYS A 111 18.80 9.97 8.79
CA LYS A 111 19.99 9.10 8.80
C LYS A 111 19.78 7.84 7.95
N GLY A 112 20.42 7.78 6.79
CA GLY A 112 20.33 6.64 5.86
C GLY A 112 21.68 6.26 5.24
N TYR A 113 21.67 5.28 4.34
CA TYR A 113 22.87 4.84 3.61
C TYR A 113 22.75 5.26 2.15
N GLU A 114 23.79 5.86 1.59
CA GLU A 114 23.87 6.13 0.16
C GLU A 114 24.41 4.90 -0.57
N ARG A 115 23.83 4.60 -1.73
CA ARG A 115 24.29 3.52 -2.60
C ARG A 115 25.05 4.09 -3.79
N ALA A 116 25.95 3.29 -4.37
CA ALA A 116 26.79 3.71 -5.49
C ALA A 116 25.97 4.16 -6.72
N ASN A 117 24.75 3.64 -6.88
CA ASN A 117 23.82 4.02 -7.94
C ASN A 117 23.03 5.32 -7.66
N GLY A 118 23.25 5.97 -6.51
CA GLY A 118 22.58 7.22 -6.11
C GLY A 118 21.23 7.05 -5.42
N ASP A 119 20.75 5.80 -5.25
CA ASP A 119 19.62 5.49 -4.37
C ASP A 119 20.05 5.56 -2.90
N VAL A 120 19.04 5.60 -2.01
CA VAL A 120 19.25 5.71 -0.58
C VAL A 120 18.46 4.64 0.16
N ALA A 121 18.98 4.23 1.31
CA ALA A 121 18.40 3.17 2.13
C ALA A 121 18.16 3.65 3.57
N ILE A 122 17.09 3.16 4.18
CA ILE A 122 16.82 3.38 5.62
C ILE A 122 17.33 2.23 6.48
N ARG A 123 17.67 1.10 5.86
CA ARG A 123 18.27 -0.08 6.47
C ARG A 123 19.42 -0.58 5.60
N ASN A 124 20.36 -1.27 6.22
CA ASN A 124 21.48 -1.93 5.57
C ASN A 124 21.46 -3.41 5.95
N GLU A 125 20.73 -4.19 5.17
CA GLU A 125 20.43 -5.59 5.46
C GLU A 125 21.09 -6.52 4.43
N ILE A 126 21.33 -7.76 4.82
CA ILE A 126 21.71 -8.84 3.91
C ILE A 126 20.48 -9.70 3.64
N TRP A 127 20.12 -9.84 2.37
CA TRP A 127 18.92 -10.58 1.96
C TRP A 127 19.30 -11.89 1.28
N VAL A 128 18.76 -13.01 1.78
CA VAL A 128 18.89 -14.32 1.12
C VAL A 128 17.61 -14.58 0.35
N ILE A 129 17.74 -14.74 -0.97
CA ILE A 129 16.63 -14.76 -1.93
C ILE A 129 16.70 -16.09 -2.73
N PRO A 130 15.96 -17.11 -2.30
CA PRO A 130 15.72 -18.32 -3.08
C PRO A 130 14.96 -18.04 -4.39
N THR A 131 15.38 -18.63 -5.51
CA THR A 131 14.62 -18.61 -6.78
C THR A 131 13.55 -19.71 -6.84
N VAL A 132 13.53 -20.63 -5.87
CA VAL A 132 12.55 -21.71 -5.74
C VAL A 132 12.46 -22.19 -4.28
N GLY A 133 11.30 -22.68 -3.86
CA GLY A 133 11.08 -23.13 -2.48
C GLY A 133 11.95 -24.30 -2.03
N CYS A 134 12.48 -25.11 -2.96
CA CYS A 134 13.32 -26.27 -2.67
C CYS A 134 14.63 -25.92 -1.95
N VAL A 135 15.15 -24.70 -2.10
CA VAL A 135 16.41 -24.26 -1.45
C VAL A 135 16.18 -23.44 -0.18
N ASN A 136 14.93 -23.21 0.24
CA ASN A 136 14.61 -22.48 1.47
C ASN A 136 15.31 -23.11 2.70
N GLY A 137 15.36 -24.43 2.79
CA GLY A 137 16.01 -25.15 3.90
C GLY A 137 17.53 -25.03 3.90
N ILE A 138 18.16 -24.95 2.71
CA ILE A 138 19.61 -24.71 2.57
C ILE A 138 19.93 -23.28 3.02
N ALA A 139 19.16 -22.32 2.53
CA ALA A 139 19.28 -20.91 2.87
C ALA A 139 19.14 -20.66 4.39
N GLN A 140 18.12 -21.27 5.02
CA GLN A 140 17.91 -21.14 6.47
C GLN A 140 19.08 -21.72 7.27
N GLN A 141 19.58 -22.91 6.90
CA GLN A 141 20.73 -23.51 7.56
C GLN A 141 22.00 -22.66 7.44
N ALA A 142 22.24 -22.04 6.29
CA ALA A 142 23.38 -21.14 6.08
C ALA A 142 23.26 -19.90 6.99
N ILE A 143 22.08 -19.29 7.06
CA ILE A 143 21.80 -18.17 7.97
C ILE A 143 22.00 -18.57 9.43
N ASP A 144 21.53 -19.75 9.84
CA ASP A 144 21.68 -20.22 11.22
C ASP A 144 23.15 -20.43 11.57
N ARG A 145 23.95 -21.04 10.67
CA ARG A 145 25.40 -21.20 10.86
C ARG A 145 26.12 -19.84 10.88
N PHE A 146 25.71 -18.89 10.05
CA PHE A 146 26.25 -17.53 10.04
C PHE A 146 26.00 -16.85 11.39
N LYS A 147 24.75 -16.88 11.89
CA LYS A 147 24.37 -16.29 13.19
C LYS A 147 25.06 -16.96 14.38
N GLN A 148 25.40 -18.25 14.28
CA GLN A 148 26.21 -18.93 15.30
C GLN A 148 27.65 -18.42 15.34
N LYS A 149 28.25 -18.12 14.17
CA LYS A 149 29.59 -17.53 14.08
C LYS A 149 29.62 -16.04 14.45
N HIS A 150 28.56 -15.32 14.09
CA HIS A 150 28.40 -13.88 14.29
C HIS A 150 27.16 -13.60 15.14
N PRO A 151 27.24 -13.80 16.48
CA PRO A 151 26.12 -13.58 17.38
C PRO A 151 25.67 -12.11 17.43
N ALA A 152 26.53 -11.19 17.01
CA ALA A 152 26.23 -9.80 16.72
C ALA A 152 26.78 -9.46 15.33
N ILE A 153 26.02 -8.72 14.54
CA ILE A 153 26.37 -8.30 13.19
C ILE A 153 26.35 -6.78 13.11
N ASP A 154 27.30 -6.19 12.42
CA ASP A 154 27.42 -4.74 12.21
C ASP A 154 26.63 -4.31 10.97
N CYS A 155 25.37 -4.75 10.88
CA CYS A 155 24.40 -4.33 9.89
C CYS A 155 22.97 -4.42 10.47
N ASP A 156 21.96 -3.89 9.78
CA ASP A 156 20.60 -3.80 10.34
C ASP A 156 19.87 -5.17 10.36
N GLY A 157 20.37 -6.18 9.63
CA GLY A 157 19.81 -7.53 9.70
C GLY A 157 20.28 -8.50 8.61
N LEU A 158 20.04 -9.79 8.86
CA LEU A 158 20.21 -10.89 7.89
C LEU A 158 18.89 -11.68 7.82
N PHE A 159 18.24 -11.63 6.65
CA PHE A 159 16.89 -12.13 6.46
C PHE A 159 16.80 -13.13 5.31
N LEU A 160 16.01 -14.19 5.52
CA LEU A 160 15.53 -15.08 4.47
C LEU A 160 14.18 -14.57 3.97
N PHE A 161 14.05 -14.41 2.67
CA PHE A 161 12.77 -14.19 2.00
C PHE A 161 12.36 -15.49 1.31
N PRO A 162 11.69 -16.43 2.02
CA PRO A 162 11.45 -17.76 1.49
C PRO A 162 10.56 -17.71 0.25
N HIS A 163 10.89 -18.53 -0.74
CA HIS A 163 10.05 -18.65 -1.92
C HIS A 163 8.89 -19.61 -1.65
N ASN A 164 7.67 -19.21 -1.98
CA ASN A 164 6.44 -19.94 -1.65
C ASN A 164 6.09 -21.08 -2.63
N TYR A 165 6.78 -21.17 -3.76
CA TYR A 165 6.39 -22.03 -4.89
C TYR A 165 7.52 -23.00 -5.24
N GLY A 166 7.12 -24.16 -5.76
CA GLY A 166 8.04 -25.09 -6.44
C GLY A 166 8.20 -24.73 -7.92
N CYS A 167 8.66 -25.69 -8.72
CA CYS A 167 9.06 -25.43 -10.10
C CYS A 167 7.89 -25.14 -11.08
N SER A 168 6.63 -25.35 -10.72
CA SER A 168 5.50 -25.31 -11.67
C SER A 168 4.77 -23.96 -11.74
N GLN A 169 5.49 -22.86 -11.51
CA GLN A 169 4.96 -21.51 -11.76
C GLN A 169 4.99 -21.21 -13.25
N LEU A 170 3.91 -20.66 -13.81
CA LEU A 170 3.74 -20.50 -15.27
C LEU A 170 3.19 -19.11 -15.62
N GLY A 171 3.42 -18.70 -16.87
CA GLY A 171 2.86 -17.48 -17.45
C GLY A 171 3.20 -16.22 -16.65
N ASP A 172 2.24 -15.31 -16.55
CA ASP A 172 2.42 -14.00 -15.92
C ASP A 172 2.77 -14.13 -14.43
N ASP A 173 2.26 -15.15 -13.73
CA ASP A 173 2.59 -15.39 -12.32
C ASP A 173 4.10 -15.67 -12.12
N HIS A 174 4.68 -16.45 -13.04
CA HIS A 174 6.11 -16.73 -13.05
C HIS A 174 6.93 -15.48 -13.35
N GLU A 175 6.57 -14.72 -14.39
CA GLU A 175 7.33 -13.54 -14.78
C GLU A 175 7.25 -12.44 -13.73
N ASN A 176 6.06 -12.22 -13.15
CA ASN A 176 5.86 -11.26 -12.06
C ASN A 176 6.70 -11.62 -10.83
N THR A 177 6.71 -12.89 -10.45
CA THR A 177 7.54 -13.36 -9.32
C THR A 177 9.03 -13.17 -9.63
N ARG A 178 9.46 -13.54 -10.84
CA ARG A 178 10.83 -13.38 -11.30
C ARG A 178 11.27 -11.91 -11.27
N GLN A 179 10.44 -11.01 -11.76
CA GLN A 179 10.69 -9.57 -11.76
C GLN A 179 10.77 -9.00 -10.34
N ILE A 180 9.86 -9.38 -9.44
CA ILE A 180 9.88 -8.92 -8.04
C ILE A 180 11.14 -9.39 -7.32
N LEU A 181 11.54 -10.66 -7.49
CA LEU A 181 12.77 -11.17 -6.89
C LEU A 181 13.99 -10.42 -7.43
N ALA A 182 14.04 -10.10 -8.74
CA ALA A 182 15.11 -9.29 -9.32
C ALA A 182 15.12 -7.86 -8.74
N ASN A 183 13.96 -7.24 -8.56
CA ASN A 183 13.83 -5.94 -7.92
C ASN A 183 14.28 -5.99 -6.45
N MET A 184 13.99 -7.08 -5.72
CA MET A 184 14.46 -7.27 -4.35
C MET A 184 15.99 -7.33 -4.27
N VAL A 185 16.67 -8.00 -5.20
CA VAL A 185 18.14 -8.03 -5.28
C VAL A 185 18.73 -6.62 -5.40
N ARG A 186 18.03 -5.72 -6.10
CA ARG A 186 18.46 -4.33 -6.32
C ARG A 186 17.90 -3.33 -5.31
N HIS A 187 17.11 -3.78 -4.34
CA HIS A 187 16.43 -2.88 -3.43
C HIS A 187 17.45 -2.15 -2.53
N PRO A 188 17.38 -0.82 -2.33
CA PRO A 188 18.40 -0.08 -1.60
C PRO A 188 18.64 -0.57 -0.16
N ASN A 189 17.61 -1.08 0.52
CA ASN A 189 17.75 -1.68 1.85
C ASN A 189 18.54 -2.99 1.87
N ALA A 190 18.64 -3.70 0.74
CA ALA A 190 19.58 -4.81 0.58
C ALA A 190 20.98 -4.21 0.40
N GLY A 191 21.71 -4.06 1.50
CA GLY A 191 23.13 -3.72 1.48
C GLY A 191 23.94 -4.77 0.72
N GLY A 192 23.48 -6.01 0.76
CA GLY A 192 23.89 -7.08 -0.14
C GLY A 192 22.83 -8.19 -0.21
N ALA A 193 22.97 -9.08 -1.18
CA ALA A 193 22.03 -10.17 -1.39
C ALA A 193 22.74 -11.46 -1.85
N LEU A 194 22.28 -12.59 -1.33
CA LEU A 194 22.65 -13.93 -1.82
C LEU A 194 21.44 -14.54 -2.50
N VAL A 195 21.55 -14.77 -3.81
CA VAL A 195 20.53 -15.47 -4.60
C VAL A 195 20.88 -16.94 -4.69
N ILE A 196 19.97 -17.82 -4.29
CA ILE A 196 20.18 -19.27 -4.28
C ILE A 196 19.18 -19.92 -5.23
N GLY A 197 19.67 -20.60 -6.25
CA GLY A 197 18.88 -21.48 -7.11
C GLY A 197 19.14 -22.95 -6.83
N LEU A 198 18.20 -23.81 -7.21
CA LEU A 198 18.42 -25.26 -7.09
C LEU A 198 19.27 -25.76 -8.26
N GLY A 199 18.90 -25.40 -9.48
CA GLY A 199 19.52 -25.81 -10.74
C GLY A 199 18.55 -26.44 -11.75
N CYS A 200 17.33 -26.77 -11.34
CA CYS A 200 16.33 -27.45 -12.19
C CYS A 200 14.94 -26.78 -12.19
N GLU A 201 14.80 -25.65 -11.50
CA GLU A 201 13.59 -24.82 -11.48
C GLU A 201 13.38 -24.06 -12.79
N ASN A 202 12.18 -23.50 -12.96
CA ASN A 202 11.89 -22.59 -14.08
C ASN A 202 12.68 -21.28 -13.96
N ASN A 203 12.80 -20.72 -12.74
CA ASN A 203 13.54 -19.47 -12.49
C ASN A 203 15.05 -19.71 -12.33
N GLN A 204 15.73 -20.08 -13.42
CA GLN A 204 17.14 -20.43 -13.36
C GLN A 204 18.06 -19.21 -13.16
N ILE A 205 19.17 -19.41 -12.46
CA ILE A 205 20.12 -18.35 -12.11
C ILE A 205 20.70 -17.61 -13.32
N ALA A 206 21.00 -18.29 -14.42
CA ALA A 206 21.59 -17.64 -15.60
C ALA A 206 20.65 -16.58 -16.22
N PRO A 207 19.41 -16.90 -16.67
CA PRO A 207 18.48 -15.89 -17.16
C PRO A 207 18.02 -14.91 -16.07
N PHE A 208 18.02 -15.31 -14.79
CA PHE A 208 17.74 -14.39 -13.69
C PHE A 208 18.83 -13.32 -13.54
N LYS A 209 20.11 -13.68 -13.67
CA LYS A 209 21.23 -12.71 -13.67
C LYS A 209 21.10 -11.70 -14.81
N GLU A 210 20.73 -12.15 -16.00
CA GLU A 210 20.50 -11.27 -17.15
C GLU A 210 19.40 -10.24 -16.84
N LEU A 211 18.34 -10.66 -16.14
CA LEU A 211 17.28 -9.76 -15.70
C LEU A 211 17.73 -8.77 -14.63
N VAL A 212 18.51 -9.23 -13.64
CA VAL A 212 19.05 -8.34 -12.59
C VAL A 212 20.03 -7.31 -13.18
N GLY A 213 20.74 -7.68 -14.25
CA GLY A 213 21.72 -6.82 -14.92
C GLY A 213 23.02 -6.69 -14.12
N GLU A 214 23.77 -5.60 -14.38
CA GLU A 214 25.05 -5.34 -13.70
C GLU A 214 24.85 -5.07 -12.21
N VAL A 215 25.71 -5.70 -11.39
CA VAL A 215 25.71 -5.62 -9.93
C VAL A 215 27.13 -5.48 -9.39
N ASP A 216 27.24 -4.99 -8.16
CA ASP A 216 28.47 -5.06 -7.39
C ASP A 216 28.64 -6.48 -6.84
N ASP A 217 29.56 -7.23 -7.42
CA ASP A 217 29.85 -8.60 -7.02
C ASP A 217 30.22 -8.70 -5.54
N SER A 218 30.81 -7.68 -4.91
CA SER A 218 31.14 -7.74 -3.47
C SER A 218 29.90 -7.75 -2.58
N ARG A 219 28.74 -7.34 -3.10
CA ARG A 219 27.45 -7.26 -2.39
C ARG A 219 26.44 -8.29 -2.86
N ILE A 220 26.46 -8.62 -4.14
CA ILE A 220 25.49 -9.52 -4.77
C ILE A 220 26.19 -10.81 -5.19
N ARG A 221 25.79 -11.93 -4.60
CA ARG A 221 26.31 -13.27 -4.93
C ARG A 221 25.19 -14.18 -5.40
N TYR A 222 25.56 -15.17 -6.19
CA TYR A 222 24.64 -16.17 -6.73
C TYR A 222 25.25 -17.55 -6.59
N MET A 223 24.43 -18.54 -6.29
CA MET A 223 24.84 -19.94 -6.28
C MET A 223 23.75 -20.86 -6.86
N ILE A 224 24.18 -22.01 -7.36
CA ILE A 224 23.30 -23.09 -7.81
C ILE A 224 23.59 -24.29 -6.92
N ALA A 225 22.65 -24.66 -6.06
CA ALA A 225 22.83 -25.67 -5.03
C ALA A 225 23.30 -27.02 -5.61
N GLN A 226 22.70 -27.50 -6.70
CA GLN A 226 23.06 -28.79 -7.31
C GLN A 226 24.46 -28.85 -7.94
N ASN A 227 25.15 -27.71 -8.07
CA ASN A 227 26.54 -27.67 -8.55
C ASN A 227 27.55 -27.83 -7.41
N GLU A 228 27.10 -27.77 -6.16
CA GLU A 228 27.97 -27.77 -4.98
C GLU A 228 27.88 -29.10 -4.22
N GLN A 229 28.99 -29.50 -3.59
CA GLN A 229 29.02 -30.72 -2.77
C GLN A 229 28.50 -30.49 -1.34
N ASP A 230 28.74 -29.28 -0.80
CA ASP A 230 28.21 -28.82 0.49
C ASP A 230 27.59 -27.44 0.26
N GLU A 231 26.31 -27.44 -0.09
CA GLU A 231 25.58 -26.24 -0.50
C GLU A 231 25.47 -25.25 0.67
N VAL A 232 25.38 -25.76 1.90
CA VAL A 232 25.28 -24.91 3.11
C VAL A 232 26.62 -24.23 3.40
N ALA A 233 27.75 -24.93 3.23
CA ALA A 233 29.06 -24.33 3.40
C ALA A 233 29.34 -23.23 2.36
N VAL A 234 29.04 -23.49 1.08
CA VAL A 234 29.22 -22.50 0.00
C VAL A 234 28.31 -21.28 0.21
N ALA A 235 27.04 -21.51 0.58
CA ALA A 235 26.13 -20.41 0.93
C ALA A 235 26.68 -19.56 2.09
N LEU A 236 27.24 -20.20 3.12
CA LEU A 236 27.86 -19.50 4.24
C LEU A 236 29.07 -18.67 3.80
N GLU A 237 29.95 -19.19 2.95
CA GLU A 237 31.09 -18.44 2.40
C GLU A 237 30.64 -17.18 1.63
N HIS A 238 29.55 -17.29 0.84
CA HIS A 238 28.98 -16.12 0.18
C HIS A 238 28.42 -15.10 1.17
N LEU A 239 27.75 -15.53 2.24
CA LEU A 239 27.24 -14.62 3.27
C LEU A 239 28.38 -13.87 3.99
N GLU A 240 29.47 -14.56 4.30
CA GLU A 240 30.68 -13.95 4.89
C GLU A 240 31.26 -12.88 3.95
N ALA A 241 31.43 -13.21 2.67
CA ALA A 241 31.97 -12.27 1.68
C ALA A 241 31.07 -11.04 1.47
N ILE A 242 29.75 -11.20 1.50
CA ILE A 242 28.80 -10.08 1.44
C ILE A 242 28.93 -9.24 2.71
N TYR A 243 28.94 -9.89 3.87
CA TYR A 243 29.02 -9.21 5.17
C TYR A 243 30.29 -8.36 5.30
N ASP A 244 31.44 -8.83 4.82
CA ASP A 244 32.70 -8.07 4.82
C ASP A 244 32.58 -6.71 4.13
N THR A 245 31.71 -6.59 3.12
CA THR A 245 31.41 -5.31 2.47
C THR A 245 30.34 -4.54 3.25
N VAL A 246 29.22 -5.19 3.56
CA VAL A 246 28.02 -4.55 4.11
C VAL A 246 28.28 -3.94 5.49
N CYS A 247 29.12 -4.57 6.32
CA CYS A 247 29.45 -4.08 7.66
C CYS A 247 30.25 -2.78 7.69
N GLN A 248 30.81 -2.35 6.55
CA GLN A 248 31.57 -1.11 6.44
C GLN A 248 30.69 0.11 6.15
N ASP A 249 29.43 -0.09 5.75
CA ASP A 249 28.52 0.99 5.39
C ASP A 249 28.17 1.85 6.62
N GLN A 250 28.14 3.17 6.44
CA GLN A 250 27.85 4.12 7.51
C GLN A 250 26.64 4.98 7.16
N ARG A 251 25.84 5.32 8.18
CA ARG A 251 24.72 6.25 8.01
C ARG A 251 25.22 7.69 7.84
N VAL A 252 24.65 8.40 6.89
CA VAL A 252 24.88 9.83 6.62
C VAL A 252 23.57 10.61 6.70
N ASP A 253 23.65 11.94 6.80
CA ASP A 253 22.47 12.80 6.69
C ASP A 253 22.04 12.91 5.22
N ILE A 254 20.86 12.40 4.91
CA ILE A 254 20.29 12.37 3.56
C ILE A 254 19.07 13.30 3.52
N PRO A 255 18.93 14.14 2.47
CA PRO A 255 17.72 14.94 2.28
C PRO A 255 16.45 14.09 2.23
N ILE A 256 15.39 14.51 2.92
CA ILE A 256 14.12 13.78 2.96
C ILE A 256 13.50 13.57 1.57
N GLY A 257 13.80 14.45 0.61
CA GLY A 257 13.40 14.31 -0.79
C GLY A 257 13.91 13.06 -1.51
N LYS A 258 14.86 12.32 -0.93
CA LYS A 258 15.30 11.03 -1.47
C LYS A 258 14.46 9.84 -0.98
N LEU A 259 13.58 10.05 0.00
CA LEU A 259 12.78 8.99 0.59
C LEU A 259 11.62 8.58 -0.33
N LYS A 260 11.39 7.26 -0.40
CA LYS A 260 10.29 6.63 -1.13
C LYS A 260 9.42 5.89 -0.11
N VAL A 261 8.13 6.21 -0.03
CA VAL A 261 7.20 5.62 0.96
C VAL A 261 5.98 5.03 0.25
N GLY A 262 5.72 3.74 0.49
CA GLY A 262 4.47 3.08 0.10
C GLY A 262 3.41 3.19 1.19
N LEU A 263 2.14 3.34 0.80
CA LEU A 263 1.01 3.54 1.70
C LEU A 263 0.02 2.40 1.57
N GLU A 264 -0.27 1.73 2.68
CA GLU A 264 -1.16 0.56 2.74
C GLU A 264 -2.16 0.71 3.89
N CYS A 265 -3.28 0.01 3.81
CA CYS A 265 -4.22 -0.19 4.90
C CYS A 265 -4.13 -1.61 5.45
N GLY A 266 -4.40 -1.75 6.75
CA GLY A 266 -4.54 -3.04 7.40
C GLY A 266 -6.02 -3.35 7.65
N GLY A 267 -6.42 -3.38 8.93
CA GLY A 267 -7.81 -3.51 9.34
C GLY A 267 -8.57 -2.19 9.35
N SER A 268 -9.05 -1.72 8.19
CA SER A 268 -9.80 -0.45 8.11
C SER A 268 -11.09 -0.44 8.94
N ASP A 269 -11.38 0.70 9.55
CA ASP A 269 -12.61 0.96 10.32
C ASP A 269 -13.24 2.32 9.94
N GLY A 270 -14.40 2.62 10.53
CA GLY A 270 -15.15 3.85 10.26
C GLY A 270 -14.42 5.14 10.66
N LEU A 271 -13.24 5.04 11.29
CA LEU A 271 -12.41 6.17 11.71
C LEU A 271 -11.11 6.29 10.92
N SER A 272 -10.72 5.25 10.18
CA SER A 272 -9.48 5.23 9.40
C SER A 272 -9.47 6.38 8.39
N GLY A 273 -10.57 6.56 7.66
CA GLY A 273 -10.78 7.64 6.70
C GLY A 273 -10.92 9.06 7.26
N ILE A 274 -10.98 9.23 8.59
CA ILE A 274 -11.12 10.56 9.23
C ILE A 274 -9.97 10.90 10.20
N THR A 275 -9.04 9.96 10.41
CA THR A 275 -7.91 10.12 11.31
C THR A 275 -6.59 9.78 10.64
N ALA A 276 -6.22 8.49 10.61
CA ALA A 276 -4.93 8.02 10.10
C ALA A 276 -4.74 8.33 8.61
N ASN A 277 -5.75 8.07 7.78
CA ASN A 277 -5.60 8.24 6.33
C ASN A 277 -5.44 9.72 5.93
N PRO A 278 -6.23 10.68 6.45
CA PRO A 278 -5.96 12.10 6.24
C PRO A 278 -4.57 12.54 6.75
N MET A 279 -4.10 12.01 7.88
CA MET A 279 -2.76 12.30 8.38
C MET A 279 -1.66 11.80 7.43
N LEU A 280 -1.83 10.60 6.87
CA LEU A 280 -0.95 10.08 5.81
C LEU A 280 -1.02 10.92 4.53
N GLY A 281 -2.19 11.48 4.21
CA GLY A 281 -2.34 12.44 3.10
C GLY A 281 -1.51 13.70 3.30
N GLU A 282 -1.57 14.29 4.49
CA GLU A 282 -0.75 15.44 4.86
C GLU A 282 0.75 15.11 4.84
N PHE A 283 1.13 13.91 5.30
CA PHE A 283 2.50 13.41 5.21
C PHE A 283 2.95 13.23 3.75
N SER A 284 2.09 12.70 2.88
CA SER A 284 2.39 12.53 1.46
C SER A 284 2.66 13.87 0.78
N ASP A 285 1.79 14.87 1.01
CA ASP A 285 1.96 16.21 0.45
C ASP A 285 3.23 16.89 0.98
N PHE A 286 3.54 16.72 2.27
CA PHE A 286 4.78 17.19 2.88
C PHE A 286 6.02 16.54 2.25
N LEU A 287 6.02 15.23 2.05
CA LEU A 287 7.14 14.51 1.46
C LEU A 287 7.36 14.92 0.01
N ILE A 288 6.29 15.03 -0.77
CA ILE A 288 6.32 15.44 -2.18
C ILE A 288 6.80 16.88 -2.33
N HIS A 289 6.42 17.77 -1.41
CA HIS A 289 6.92 19.15 -1.40
C HIS A 289 8.46 19.22 -1.37
N PHE A 290 9.11 18.33 -0.61
CA PHE A 290 10.57 18.25 -0.54
C PHE A 290 11.20 17.38 -1.64
N GLY A 291 10.42 16.93 -2.63
CA GLY A 291 10.89 16.13 -3.77
C GLY A 291 10.92 14.62 -3.51
N GLY A 292 10.31 14.14 -2.42
CA GLY A 292 10.18 12.72 -2.09
C GLY A 292 9.06 12.03 -2.86
N THR A 293 8.88 10.73 -2.59
CA THR A 293 7.91 9.90 -3.29
C THR A 293 6.91 9.27 -2.33
N SER A 294 5.62 9.36 -2.64
CA SER A 294 4.55 8.65 -1.94
C SER A 294 3.78 7.79 -2.94
N VAL A 295 3.65 6.50 -2.66
CA VAL A 295 2.99 5.52 -3.53
C VAL A 295 1.72 5.03 -2.85
N LEU A 296 0.57 5.31 -3.45
CA LEU A 296 -0.72 4.78 -3.00
C LEU A 296 -1.01 3.47 -3.73
N THR A 297 -1.01 2.35 -3.01
CA THR A 297 -1.31 1.03 -3.55
C THR A 297 -2.79 0.65 -3.30
N GLU A 298 -3.10 -0.65 -3.28
CA GLU A 298 -4.45 -1.18 -2.99
C GLU A 298 -5.52 -0.78 -4.01
N VAL A 299 -5.28 -1.06 -5.31
CA VAL A 299 -6.20 -0.71 -6.41
C VAL A 299 -7.68 -1.05 -6.11
N PRO A 300 -8.04 -2.24 -5.58
CA PRO A 300 -9.43 -2.55 -5.25
C PRO A 300 -10.03 -1.64 -4.17
N GLU A 301 -9.21 -1.07 -3.28
CA GLU A 301 -9.66 -0.08 -2.29
C GLU A 301 -9.87 1.31 -2.88
N MET A 302 -9.58 1.54 -4.16
CA MET A 302 -9.87 2.82 -4.83
C MET A 302 -11.28 2.86 -5.45
N PHE A 303 -11.94 1.71 -5.62
CA PHE A 303 -13.19 1.60 -6.38
C PHE A 303 -14.36 2.40 -5.75
N GLY A 304 -14.96 3.28 -6.54
CA GLY A 304 -15.96 4.25 -6.11
C GLY A 304 -15.39 5.59 -5.67
N ALA A 305 -14.06 5.71 -5.57
CA ALA A 305 -13.37 6.96 -5.25
C ALA A 305 -12.24 7.29 -6.24
N GLU A 306 -12.11 6.53 -7.34
CA GLU A 306 -11.03 6.70 -8.33
C GLU A 306 -11.01 8.10 -8.97
N HIS A 307 -12.17 8.74 -9.10
CA HIS A 307 -12.29 10.10 -9.65
C HIS A 307 -11.41 11.11 -8.89
N ILE A 308 -11.24 10.94 -7.57
CA ILE A 308 -10.38 11.80 -6.73
C ILE A 308 -8.90 11.71 -7.14
N LEU A 309 -8.46 10.55 -7.63
CA LEU A 309 -7.11 10.34 -8.14
C LEU A 309 -7.01 10.81 -9.59
N PHE A 310 -8.00 10.47 -10.41
CA PHE A 310 -8.03 10.79 -11.84
C PHE A 310 -8.05 12.30 -12.12
N GLU A 311 -8.81 13.07 -11.34
CA GLU A 311 -8.83 14.52 -11.42
C GLU A 311 -7.47 15.15 -11.08
N ARG A 312 -6.61 14.42 -10.35
CA ARG A 312 -5.26 14.87 -9.95
C ARG A 312 -4.16 14.39 -10.88
N CYS A 313 -4.45 13.56 -11.89
CA CYS A 313 -3.46 13.15 -12.88
C CYS A 313 -2.88 14.37 -13.62
N ILE A 314 -1.55 14.48 -13.66
CA ILE A 314 -0.85 15.65 -14.18
C ILE A 314 -1.09 15.90 -15.67
N ASP A 315 -1.38 14.84 -16.43
CA ASP A 315 -1.70 14.89 -17.84
C ASP A 315 -2.63 13.72 -18.24
N LYS A 316 -3.03 13.72 -19.52
CA LYS A 316 -3.89 12.70 -20.10
C LYS A 316 -3.22 11.32 -20.13
N GLN A 317 -1.90 11.24 -20.27
CA GLN A 317 -1.18 9.98 -20.34
C GLN A 317 -1.20 9.28 -18.99
N THR A 318 -0.90 10.00 -17.90
CA THR A 318 -0.99 9.47 -16.53
C THR A 318 -2.43 9.11 -16.18
N PHE A 319 -3.42 9.91 -16.62
CA PHE A 319 -4.83 9.57 -16.45
C PHE A 319 -5.19 8.27 -17.16
N ASP A 320 -4.74 8.06 -18.41
CA ASP A 320 -5.06 6.86 -19.17
C ASP A 320 -4.46 5.60 -18.52
N LYS A 321 -3.22 5.70 -18.01
CA LYS A 321 -2.65 4.62 -17.20
C LYS A 321 -3.47 4.35 -15.94
N ALA A 322 -3.93 5.38 -15.24
CA ALA A 322 -4.73 5.21 -14.02
C ALA A 322 -6.08 4.54 -14.30
N VAL A 323 -6.71 4.89 -15.42
CA VAL A 323 -7.93 4.23 -15.91
C VAL A 323 -7.65 2.78 -16.29
N GLU A 324 -6.56 2.51 -16.99
CA GLU A 324 -6.14 1.16 -17.37
C GLU A 324 -5.88 0.29 -16.15
N MET A 325 -5.16 0.78 -15.13
CA MET A 325 -4.92 0.07 -13.87
C MET A 325 -6.25 -0.28 -13.15
N VAL A 326 -7.15 0.68 -12.99
CA VAL A 326 -8.44 0.47 -12.29
C VAL A 326 -9.34 -0.48 -13.07
N ASN A 327 -9.50 -0.27 -14.38
CA ASN A 327 -10.36 -1.12 -15.20
C ASN A 327 -9.75 -2.50 -15.44
N GLY A 328 -8.42 -2.61 -15.52
CA GLY A 328 -7.69 -3.88 -15.60
C GLY A 328 -7.94 -4.74 -14.36
N PHE A 329 -7.88 -4.15 -13.16
CA PHE A 329 -8.24 -4.86 -11.93
C PHE A 329 -9.73 -5.24 -11.90
N LYS A 330 -10.65 -4.37 -12.33
CA LYS A 330 -12.08 -4.71 -12.43
C LYS A 330 -12.31 -5.89 -13.39
N GLN A 331 -11.67 -5.86 -14.55
CA GLN A 331 -11.75 -6.92 -15.56
C GLN A 331 -11.18 -8.23 -15.02
N TYR A 332 -10.07 -8.20 -14.26
CA TYR A 332 -9.53 -9.37 -13.58
C TYR A 332 -10.57 -10.04 -12.66
N PHE A 333 -11.36 -9.29 -11.89
CA PHE A 333 -12.44 -9.85 -11.08
C PHE A 333 -13.55 -10.48 -11.95
N ILE A 334 -13.95 -9.79 -13.03
CA ILE A 334 -14.99 -10.28 -13.98
C ILE A 334 -14.57 -11.60 -14.62
N ASP A 335 -13.34 -11.67 -15.14
CA ASP A 335 -12.80 -12.86 -15.83
C ASP A 335 -12.76 -14.09 -14.90
N HIS A 336 -12.63 -13.86 -13.59
CA HIS A 336 -12.63 -14.90 -12.56
C HIS A 336 -14.00 -15.13 -11.90
N ASN A 337 -15.07 -14.55 -12.45
CA ASN A 337 -16.43 -14.61 -11.92
C ASN A 337 -16.54 -14.18 -10.45
N GLN A 338 -15.74 -13.17 -10.07
CA GLN A 338 -15.75 -12.59 -8.72
C GLN A 338 -16.46 -11.23 -8.72
N PRO A 339 -17.17 -10.87 -7.65
CA PRO A 339 -17.79 -9.55 -7.52
C PRO A 339 -16.72 -8.47 -7.28
N ILE A 340 -16.80 -7.36 -8.05
CA ILE A 340 -15.88 -6.22 -7.93
C ILE A 340 -16.07 -5.47 -6.59
N TYR A 341 -17.31 -5.38 -6.12
CA TYR A 341 -17.72 -4.47 -5.04
C TYR A 341 -17.88 -5.14 -3.67
N GLU A 342 -17.58 -6.44 -3.52
CA GLU A 342 -17.63 -7.14 -2.22
C GLU A 342 -16.35 -6.94 -1.37
N ASN A 343 -16.03 -5.68 -1.08
CA ASN A 343 -14.93 -5.33 -0.19
C ASN A 343 -15.31 -4.14 0.72
N PRO A 344 -16.21 -4.37 1.67
CA PRO A 344 -15.67 -4.44 3.03
C PRO A 344 -15.82 -5.81 3.69
N SER A 345 -14.74 -6.27 4.35
CA SER A 345 -14.70 -7.52 5.13
C SER A 345 -15.64 -7.47 6.36
N PRO A 346 -15.95 -8.60 7.01
CA PRO A 346 -16.73 -8.61 8.24
C PRO A 346 -16.15 -7.70 9.35
N GLY A 347 -14.82 -7.62 9.46
CA GLY A 347 -14.14 -6.73 10.40
C GLY A 347 -14.37 -5.25 10.08
N ASN A 348 -14.28 -4.88 8.80
CA ASN A 348 -14.55 -3.50 8.35
C ASN A 348 -16.02 -3.10 8.60
N LYS A 349 -16.94 -4.03 8.31
CA LYS A 349 -18.38 -3.85 8.57
C LYS A 349 -18.65 -3.63 10.05
N LYS A 350 -18.09 -4.48 10.92
CA LYS A 350 -18.17 -4.27 12.38
C LYS A 350 -17.56 -2.93 12.81
N GLY A 351 -16.48 -2.49 12.13
CA GLY A 351 -15.83 -1.20 12.37
C GLY A 351 -16.59 0.03 11.86
N GLY A 352 -17.74 -0.14 11.18
CA GLY A 352 -18.58 0.98 10.74
C GLY A 352 -18.48 1.35 9.25
N ILE A 353 -17.78 0.55 8.43
CA ILE A 353 -17.70 0.72 6.98
C ILE A 353 -18.80 -0.12 6.32
N SER A 354 -19.65 0.49 5.50
CA SER A 354 -20.85 -0.19 5.00
C SER A 354 -20.77 -0.65 3.54
N THR A 355 -20.04 0.09 2.71
CA THR A 355 -19.92 -0.13 1.27
C THR A 355 -18.46 0.03 0.84
N LEU A 356 -18.14 -0.40 -0.38
CA LEU A 356 -16.82 -0.17 -0.93
C LEU A 356 -16.57 1.32 -1.15
N GLU A 357 -17.57 2.09 -1.60
CA GLU A 357 -17.46 3.54 -1.74
C GLU A 357 -17.10 4.23 -0.41
N ASP A 358 -17.75 3.85 0.70
CA ASP A 358 -17.42 4.38 2.05
C ASP A 358 -15.96 4.08 2.42
N LYS A 359 -15.49 2.87 2.09
CA LYS A 359 -14.10 2.44 2.32
C LYS A 359 -13.12 3.24 1.46
N SER A 360 -13.41 3.35 0.18
CA SER A 360 -12.55 3.96 -0.84
C SER A 360 -12.41 5.45 -0.69
N MET A 361 -13.47 6.15 -0.29
CA MET A 361 -13.41 7.57 0.07
C MET A 361 -12.45 7.81 1.23
N GLY A 362 -12.34 6.87 2.17
CA GLY A 362 -11.37 6.91 3.26
C GLY A 362 -9.96 6.51 2.84
N CYS A 363 -9.82 5.47 2.01
CA CYS A 363 -8.53 4.97 1.51
C CYS A 363 -7.79 6.03 0.69
N THR A 364 -8.48 6.69 -0.24
CA THR A 364 -7.89 7.69 -1.15
C THR A 364 -7.33 8.92 -0.44
N GLN A 365 -7.76 9.21 0.79
CA GLN A 365 -7.20 10.29 1.61
C GLN A 365 -5.70 10.12 1.88
N LYS A 366 -5.20 8.88 1.87
CA LYS A 366 -3.77 8.57 2.09
C LYS A 366 -2.87 9.26 1.05
N ALA A 367 -3.35 9.43 -0.17
CA ALA A 367 -2.61 10.06 -1.27
C ALA A 367 -2.56 11.59 -1.20
N GLY A 368 -3.15 12.21 -0.16
CA GLY A 368 -3.13 13.67 0.00
C GLY A 368 -3.81 14.39 -1.16
N THR A 369 -3.26 15.55 -1.54
CA THR A 369 -3.81 16.43 -2.58
C THR A 369 -2.85 16.71 -3.73
N SER A 370 -1.59 16.26 -3.62
CA SER A 370 -0.58 16.42 -4.66
C SER A 370 -1.01 15.79 -6.00
N PRO A 371 -0.57 16.36 -7.14
CA PRO A 371 -0.83 15.77 -8.46
C PRO A 371 -0.23 14.37 -8.58
N VAL A 372 -0.98 13.44 -9.16
CA VAL A 372 -0.52 12.10 -9.53
C VAL A 372 0.31 12.22 -10.79
N ILE A 373 1.59 11.85 -10.71
CA ILE A 373 2.56 12.06 -11.80
C ILE A 373 2.87 10.80 -12.61
N ASP A 374 2.60 9.62 -12.06
CA ASP A 374 2.79 8.34 -12.74
C ASP A 374 1.90 7.27 -12.12
N VAL A 375 1.76 6.17 -12.84
CA VAL A 375 1.08 4.95 -12.39
C VAL A 375 1.98 3.77 -12.72
N LEU A 376 2.18 2.87 -11.76
CA LEU A 376 3.03 1.69 -11.91
C LEU A 376 2.21 0.42 -12.05
N GLU A 377 2.63 -0.41 -13.01
CA GLU A 377 2.13 -1.78 -13.12
C GLU A 377 2.84 -2.72 -12.14
N TYR A 378 2.27 -3.91 -11.97
CA TYR A 378 2.81 -4.91 -11.04
C TYR A 378 4.26 -5.27 -11.40
N GLY A 379 5.19 -5.07 -10.46
CA GLY A 379 6.61 -5.35 -10.65
C GLY A 379 7.43 -4.23 -11.30
N GLU A 380 6.82 -3.10 -11.68
CA GLU A 380 7.57 -1.93 -12.11
C GLU A 380 8.29 -1.23 -10.94
N VAL A 381 9.32 -0.46 -11.27
CA VAL A 381 10.13 0.29 -10.30
C VAL A 381 9.98 1.78 -10.54
N LEU A 382 9.88 2.55 -9.45
CA LEU A 382 9.76 4.01 -9.47
C LEU A 382 10.87 4.66 -10.30
N ALA A 383 10.48 5.38 -11.36
CA ALA A 383 11.40 6.12 -12.23
C ALA A 383 11.52 7.61 -11.88
N LYS A 384 10.47 8.20 -11.29
CA LYS A 384 10.37 9.64 -10.98
C LYS A 384 9.85 9.85 -9.55
N PRO A 385 10.27 10.91 -8.84
CA PRO A 385 9.73 11.22 -7.53
C PRO A 385 8.43 12.02 -7.62
N GLY A 386 7.46 11.73 -6.74
CA GLY A 386 6.20 12.45 -6.62
C GLY A 386 5.08 11.59 -6.02
N SER A 387 3.81 11.97 -6.28
CA SER A 387 2.65 11.12 -5.97
C SER A 387 2.48 10.11 -7.11
N ILE A 388 2.49 8.83 -6.76
CA ILE A 388 2.38 7.72 -7.70
C ILE A 388 1.28 6.77 -7.21
N CYS A 389 0.54 6.20 -8.16
CA CYS A 389 -0.43 5.14 -7.90
C CYS A 389 0.12 3.79 -8.33
#